data_AF-A0A519PVZ8-F1
#
_entry.id   AF-A0A519PVZ8-F1
#
_cell.length_a   1.000
_cell.length_b   1.000
_cell.length_c   1.000
_cell.angle_alpha   90.00
_cell.angle_beta   90.00
_cell.angle_gamma   90.00
#
_symmetry.space_group_name_H-M   'P 1'
#
loop_
_entity.id
_entity.type
_entity.pdbx_description
1 polymer ?
#
loop_
_entity_poly.entity_id
_entity_poly.type
_entity_poly.pdbx_seq_one_letter_code
_entity_poly.pdbx_strand_id
1 'polypeptide(L)'
;MQRVRPGGTLIIRARAGGCVGWLNIDKPMTVMGEGRFDPRDDDFAAPITLQAPDGAPCMTVARGVRVQVRDIVFASPRAGDAACIVSYGGEVVAQNVGMRHTGDEAAIYADGGLLDLRDMRVNADTVAPAVVADGATLRTDEVYIAGSSSGQEVVPGAGGQTQINRTRIIGPSRQSTFGPRAIGILVRAMRDYGEIAITNSKVCGYPEGIVVEGATVRLDRTRVCKADTAVSLHGGEVSIENSRLVAETYGVAVVAGQATIKNNILADVSRRAWYQENRGVIVAEGNRVWSTSLCPLGYQPVYGNRFAPVWSGGGGQGYTCMSYPYPREWWRRDESSLGVAYDPRVTIPEYYDQFRTGYGWYDCRGRFISEGRYYGEDRWSRGSQGFTRECPRPRNYGSGYGGGYRNSPWSDGYSDYDIDFDAGFSYGL
;
A
#
# COMPACT_ATOMS: atom_id res chain seq x y z
N MET A 1 41.60 3.69 -16.61
CA MET A 1 41.19 3.82 -15.18
C MET A 1 41.54 5.22 -14.71
N GLN A 2 40.54 6.07 -14.45
CA GLN A 2 40.76 7.39 -13.82
C GLN A 2 40.57 7.24 -12.31
N ARG A 3 41.39 7.92 -11.51
CA ARG A 3 41.33 7.89 -10.04
C ARG A 3 40.93 9.26 -9.52
N VAL A 4 39.96 9.30 -8.62
CA VAL A 4 39.56 10.52 -7.91
C VAL A 4 40.20 10.51 -6.52
N ARG A 5 40.67 11.67 -6.04
CA ARG A 5 41.21 11.79 -4.68
C ARG A 5 40.05 11.65 -3.66
N PRO A 6 40.31 11.14 -2.43
CA PRO A 6 39.31 11.13 -1.37
C PRO A 6 38.71 12.52 -1.13
N GLY A 7 37.39 12.57 -0.98
CA GLY A 7 36.61 13.80 -0.86
C GLY A 7 36.46 14.60 -2.16
N GLY A 8 37.02 14.11 -3.28
CA GLY A 8 36.92 14.76 -4.58
C GLY A 8 35.56 14.61 -5.24
N THR A 9 35.35 15.39 -6.31
CA THR A 9 34.12 15.35 -7.12
C THR A 9 34.43 14.79 -8.51
N LEU A 10 33.70 13.75 -8.91
CA LEU A 10 33.63 13.27 -10.29
C LEU A 10 32.46 13.96 -10.99
N ILE A 11 32.76 14.74 -12.02
CA ILE A 11 31.74 15.38 -12.86
C ILE A 11 31.61 14.59 -14.16
N ILE A 12 30.45 13.99 -14.38
CA ILE A 12 30.13 13.27 -15.61
C ILE A 12 29.57 14.26 -16.62
N ARG A 13 30.12 14.20 -17.84
CA ARG A 13 29.79 15.10 -18.94
C ARG A 13 29.46 14.27 -20.17
N ALA A 14 28.27 14.48 -20.71
CA ALA A 14 27.80 13.80 -21.92
C ALA A 14 27.46 14.85 -22.97
N ARG A 15 28.15 14.82 -24.12
CA ARG A 15 27.89 15.73 -25.26
C ARG A 15 26.89 15.13 -26.25
N ALA A 16 26.83 13.81 -26.35
CA ALA A 16 25.85 13.04 -27.13
C ALA A 16 25.78 11.61 -26.57
N GLY A 17 24.60 11.14 -26.17
CA GLY A 17 24.39 9.79 -25.62
C GLY A 17 24.86 9.62 -24.16
N GLY A 18 24.66 8.42 -23.60
CA GLY A 18 25.11 8.08 -22.25
C GLY A 18 26.61 7.75 -22.19
N CYS A 19 27.28 8.12 -21.10
CA CYS A 19 28.62 7.62 -20.79
C CYS A 19 28.52 6.15 -20.44
N VAL A 20 29.10 5.27 -21.26
CA VAL A 20 29.09 3.82 -20.97
C VAL A 20 30.24 3.49 -20.02
N GLY A 21 29.92 2.95 -18.85
CA GLY A 21 30.90 2.58 -17.82
C GLY A 21 30.25 2.36 -16.47
N TRP A 22 31.07 1.94 -15.49
CA TRP A 22 30.63 1.73 -14.12
C TRP A 22 31.63 2.33 -13.13
N LEU A 23 31.17 2.63 -11.93
CA LEU A 23 31.96 3.25 -10.88
C LEU A 23 32.24 2.25 -9.76
N ASN A 24 33.51 2.06 -9.42
CA ASN A 24 33.91 1.38 -8.19
C ASN A 24 34.39 2.41 -7.16
N ILE A 25 33.60 2.63 -6.11
CA ILE A 25 33.86 3.68 -5.12
C ILE A 25 34.37 3.05 -3.83
N ASP A 26 35.69 3.12 -3.65
CA ASP A 26 36.42 2.59 -2.50
C ASP A 26 36.83 3.69 -1.49
N LYS A 27 36.55 4.96 -1.81
CA LYS A 27 36.86 6.13 -0.97
C LYS A 27 35.76 7.18 -1.06
N PRO A 28 35.58 8.02 -0.03
CA PRO A 28 34.50 9.01 -0.03
C PRO A 28 34.63 9.97 -1.21
N MET A 29 33.52 10.26 -1.89
CA MET A 29 33.52 11.18 -3.03
C MET A 29 32.11 11.68 -3.37
N THR A 30 32.06 12.69 -4.23
CA THR A 30 30.82 13.15 -4.87
C THR A 30 30.82 12.75 -6.34
N VAL A 31 29.72 12.21 -6.83
CA VAL A 31 29.46 11.94 -8.26
C VAL A 31 28.32 12.86 -8.69
N MET A 32 28.54 13.66 -9.73
CA MET A 32 27.49 14.54 -10.25
C MET A 32 27.47 14.63 -11.77
N GLY A 33 26.30 14.86 -12.34
CA GLY A 33 26.18 15.28 -13.74
C GLY A 33 26.51 16.78 -13.90
N GLU A 34 26.99 17.17 -15.08
CA GLU A 34 27.20 18.59 -15.43
C GLU A 34 25.88 19.36 -15.64
N GLY A 35 24.78 18.66 -15.88
CA GLY A 35 23.43 19.23 -16.04
C GLY A 35 22.60 19.12 -14.76
N ARG A 36 21.44 19.78 -14.75
CA ARG A 36 20.42 19.60 -13.72
C ARG A 36 19.48 18.46 -14.14
N PHE A 37 19.20 17.54 -13.23
CA PHE A 37 18.12 16.58 -13.40
C PHE A 37 16.91 17.02 -12.57
N ASP A 38 15.72 17.02 -13.17
CA ASP A 38 14.47 17.15 -12.44
C ASP A 38 13.70 15.82 -12.54
N PRO A 39 13.56 15.07 -11.44
CA PRO A 39 12.82 13.80 -11.42
C PRO A 39 11.34 13.92 -11.81
N ARG A 40 10.80 15.14 -11.83
CA ARG A 40 9.42 15.46 -12.19
C ARG A 40 9.23 15.69 -13.69
N ASP A 41 10.32 15.83 -14.45
CA ASP A 41 10.28 15.95 -15.89
C ASP A 41 10.13 14.56 -16.52
N ASP A 42 8.97 14.30 -17.12
CA ASP A 42 8.62 12.99 -17.68
C ASP A 42 9.42 12.66 -18.96
N ASP A 43 9.93 13.68 -19.67
CA ASP A 43 10.57 13.49 -20.97
C ASP A 43 12.04 13.05 -20.84
N PHE A 44 12.66 13.18 -19.66
CA PHE A 44 14.09 12.96 -19.47
C PHE A 44 14.87 13.53 -20.67
N ALA A 45 14.61 14.79 -21.03
CA ALA A 45 15.18 15.38 -22.23
C ALA A 45 16.70 15.55 -22.05
N ALA A 46 17.47 14.64 -22.67
CA ALA A 46 18.93 14.59 -22.69
C ALA A 46 19.67 14.70 -21.31
N PRO A 47 19.29 13.92 -20.28
CA PRO A 47 20.00 13.93 -19.01
C PRO A 47 21.41 13.38 -19.16
N ILE A 48 22.34 13.92 -18.37
CA ILE A 48 23.63 13.29 -18.16
C ILE A 48 23.38 11.88 -17.62
N THR A 49 23.71 10.89 -18.44
CA THR A 49 23.42 9.48 -18.16
C THR A 49 24.71 8.71 -18.04
N LEU A 50 24.88 7.99 -16.94
CA LEU A 50 25.87 6.93 -16.80
C LEU A 50 25.18 5.59 -17.09
N GLN A 51 25.53 4.98 -18.21
CA GLN A 51 24.98 3.70 -18.61
C GLN A 51 25.96 2.58 -18.25
N ALA A 52 25.51 1.64 -17.44
CA ALA A 52 26.27 0.43 -17.13
C ALA A 52 26.50 -0.41 -18.40
N PRO A 53 27.66 -1.07 -18.53
CA PRO A 53 27.83 -2.19 -19.44
C PRO A 53 26.82 -3.31 -19.13
N ASP A 54 26.56 -4.17 -20.12
CA ASP A 54 25.67 -5.32 -19.94
C ASP A 54 26.18 -6.23 -18.82
N GLY A 55 25.28 -6.67 -17.94
CA GLY A 55 25.63 -7.55 -16.81
C GLY A 55 26.45 -6.90 -15.70
N ALA A 56 26.64 -5.57 -15.73
CA ALA A 56 27.45 -4.85 -14.75
C ALA A 56 26.62 -3.85 -13.93
N PRO A 57 27.02 -3.55 -12.69
CA PRO A 57 26.42 -2.47 -11.92
C PRO A 57 26.76 -1.11 -12.54
N CYS A 58 25.94 -0.10 -12.25
CA CYS A 58 26.26 1.30 -12.55
C CYS A 58 27.28 1.85 -11.55
N MET A 59 27.15 1.48 -10.27
CA MET A 59 28.01 1.92 -9.17
C MET A 59 28.06 0.89 -8.04
N THR A 60 29.27 0.61 -7.55
CA THR A 60 29.51 -0.15 -6.31
C THR A 60 30.13 0.75 -5.25
N VAL A 61 29.71 0.61 -4.00
CA VAL A 61 30.20 1.40 -2.86
C VAL A 61 30.72 0.48 -1.78
N ALA A 62 31.98 0.67 -1.41
CA ALA A 62 32.66 -0.16 -0.41
C ALA A 62 32.19 0.16 1.02
N ARG A 63 32.46 -0.78 1.93
CA ARG A 63 32.12 -0.67 3.35
C ARG A 63 32.74 0.57 4.00
N GLY A 64 31.94 1.31 4.77
CA GLY A 64 32.37 2.50 5.48
C GLY A 64 32.64 3.71 4.59
N VAL A 65 32.35 3.61 3.28
CA VAL A 65 32.54 4.70 2.33
C VAL A 65 31.23 5.45 2.12
N ARG A 66 31.30 6.78 2.22
CA ARG A 66 30.18 7.66 1.90
C ARG A 66 30.32 8.23 0.50
N VAL A 67 29.31 8.02 -0.34
CA VAL A 67 29.16 8.67 -1.64
C VAL A 67 27.96 9.61 -1.65
N GLN A 68 28.15 10.78 -2.25
CA GLN A 68 27.07 11.68 -2.59
C GLN A 68 26.85 11.62 -4.09
N VAL A 69 25.61 11.39 -4.53
CA VAL A 69 25.26 11.32 -5.95
C VAL A 69 24.20 12.35 -6.28
N ARG A 70 24.43 13.17 -7.31
CA ARG A 70 23.52 14.27 -7.65
C ARG A 70 23.35 14.50 -9.14
N ASP A 71 22.15 14.91 -9.52
CA ASP A 71 21.85 15.50 -10.83
C ASP A 71 22.29 14.62 -12.01
N ILE A 72 22.04 13.31 -11.91
CA ILE A 72 22.46 12.31 -12.91
C ILE A 72 21.41 11.22 -13.08
N VAL A 73 21.39 10.60 -14.26
CA VAL A 73 20.63 9.38 -14.52
C VAL A 73 21.56 8.17 -14.57
N PHE A 74 21.25 7.12 -13.83
CA PHE A 74 21.85 5.81 -14.02
C PHE A 74 20.97 4.95 -14.94
N ALA A 75 21.58 4.30 -15.92
CA ALA A 75 20.89 3.41 -16.83
C ALA A 75 21.56 2.03 -16.85
N SER A 76 20.78 0.97 -16.69
CA SER A 76 21.22 -0.42 -16.79
C SER A 76 20.15 -1.21 -17.56
N PRO A 77 20.06 -1.01 -18.90
CA PRO A 77 18.98 -1.58 -19.71
C PRO A 77 19.10 -3.10 -19.93
N ARG A 78 20.25 -3.69 -19.59
CA ARG A 78 20.57 -5.12 -19.74
C ARG A 78 21.40 -5.57 -18.54
N ALA A 79 20.83 -5.43 -17.34
CA ALA A 79 21.56 -5.64 -16.10
C ALA A 79 21.82 -7.13 -15.80
N GLY A 80 21.01 -8.04 -16.36
CA GLY A 80 21.06 -9.46 -15.98
C GLY A 80 20.82 -9.59 -14.48
N ASP A 81 21.69 -10.32 -13.78
CA ASP A 81 21.62 -10.53 -12.33
C ASP A 81 22.25 -9.40 -11.50
N ALA A 82 22.68 -8.29 -12.11
CA ALA A 82 23.36 -7.21 -11.41
C ALA A 82 22.39 -6.08 -11.02
N ALA A 83 22.46 -5.65 -9.75
CA ALA A 83 21.85 -4.38 -9.35
C ALA A 83 22.60 -3.18 -9.93
N CYS A 84 21.89 -2.08 -10.22
CA CYS A 84 22.53 -0.87 -10.78
C CYS A 84 23.33 -0.11 -9.73
N ILE A 85 22.80 0.08 -8.53
CA ILE A 85 23.57 0.60 -7.39
C ILE A 85 23.71 -0.50 -6.36
N VAL A 86 24.95 -0.79 -5.97
CA VAL A 86 25.27 -1.80 -4.95
C VAL A 86 26.07 -1.15 -3.82
N SER A 87 25.61 -1.28 -2.59
CA SER A 87 26.32 -0.82 -1.39
C SER A 87 26.44 -1.94 -0.38
N TYR A 88 27.66 -2.23 0.08
CA TYR A 88 27.93 -3.21 1.14
C TYR A 88 28.49 -2.52 2.37
N GLY A 89 27.61 -2.05 3.25
CA GLY A 89 27.93 -1.30 4.47
C GLY A 89 28.45 0.11 4.18
N GLY A 90 28.20 0.63 2.97
CA GLY A 90 28.49 2.00 2.57
C GLY A 90 27.33 2.96 2.87
N GLU A 91 27.58 4.25 2.67
CA GLU A 91 26.57 5.29 2.79
C GLU A 91 26.31 5.93 1.42
N VAL A 92 25.13 5.72 0.87
CA VAL A 92 24.70 6.32 -0.40
C VAL A 92 23.71 7.43 -0.11
N VAL A 93 24.07 8.66 -0.49
CA VAL A 93 23.18 9.82 -0.42
C VAL A 93 22.91 10.30 -1.84
N ALA A 94 21.72 10.01 -2.36
CA ALA A 94 21.30 10.36 -3.72
C ALA A 94 20.27 11.49 -3.70
N GLN A 95 20.51 12.55 -4.47
CA GLN A 95 19.58 13.67 -4.61
C GLN A 95 19.40 14.05 -6.08
N ASN A 96 18.16 14.23 -6.55
CA ASN A 96 17.89 14.53 -7.96
C ASN A 96 18.50 13.46 -8.88
N VAL A 97 18.17 12.18 -8.64
CA VAL A 97 18.71 11.06 -9.41
C VAL A 97 17.59 10.35 -10.15
N GLY A 98 17.84 10.03 -11.43
CA GLY A 98 16.98 9.15 -12.20
C GLY A 98 17.59 7.76 -12.32
N MET A 99 16.76 6.72 -12.35
CA MET A 99 17.19 5.36 -12.63
C MET A 99 16.29 4.72 -13.68
N ARG A 100 16.94 4.08 -14.65
CA ARG A 100 16.33 3.19 -15.64
C ARG A 100 17.01 1.84 -15.54
N HIS A 101 16.31 0.85 -15.04
CA HIS A 101 16.88 -0.46 -14.76
C HIS A 101 16.01 -1.54 -15.40
N THR A 102 16.64 -2.49 -16.07
CA THR A 102 15.99 -3.69 -16.60
C THR A 102 16.90 -4.89 -16.34
N GLY A 103 16.43 -5.83 -15.53
CA GLY A 103 17.22 -6.97 -15.05
C GLY A 103 16.43 -7.84 -14.09
N ASP A 104 17.09 -8.87 -13.56
CA ASP A 104 16.49 -9.85 -12.66
C ASP A 104 16.69 -9.50 -11.18
N GLU A 105 17.58 -8.53 -10.90
CA GLU A 105 17.93 -8.05 -9.56
C GLU A 105 17.33 -6.64 -9.28
N ALA A 106 17.50 -6.14 -8.06
CA ALA A 106 17.04 -4.81 -7.66
C ALA A 106 17.74 -3.67 -8.42
N ALA A 107 17.06 -2.54 -8.65
CA ALA A 107 17.73 -1.35 -9.19
C ALA A 107 18.74 -0.77 -8.18
N ILE A 108 18.39 -0.79 -6.89
CA ILE A 108 19.25 -0.37 -5.79
C ILE A 108 19.28 -1.48 -4.75
N TYR A 109 20.47 -1.97 -4.45
CA TYR A 109 20.71 -2.95 -3.40
C TYR A 109 21.67 -2.35 -2.36
N ALA A 110 21.24 -2.31 -1.10
CA ALA A 110 22.08 -1.91 0.02
C ALA A 110 22.02 -2.96 1.12
N ASP A 111 23.17 -3.54 1.45
CA ASP A 111 23.40 -4.43 2.59
C ASP A 111 24.14 -3.65 3.68
N GLY A 112 23.44 -3.20 4.72
CA GLY A 112 23.98 -2.37 5.79
C GLY A 112 24.24 -0.90 5.40
N GLY A 113 24.65 -0.10 6.39
CA GLY A 113 25.02 1.31 6.18
C GLY A 113 23.81 2.24 6.05
N LEU A 114 23.88 3.21 5.13
CA LEU A 114 22.84 4.23 4.91
C LEU A 114 22.44 4.29 3.44
N LEU A 115 21.13 4.31 3.19
CA LEU A 115 20.55 4.62 1.89
C LEU A 115 19.60 5.81 2.04
N ASP A 116 20.06 7.01 1.68
CA ASP A 116 19.30 8.27 1.74
C ASP A 116 18.96 8.75 0.32
N LEU A 117 17.69 8.60 -0.06
CA LEU A 117 17.17 8.87 -1.40
C LEU A 117 16.22 10.06 -1.37
N ARG A 118 16.56 11.13 -2.08
CA ARG A 118 15.78 12.37 -2.10
C ARG A 118 15.52 12.82 -3.51
N ASP A 119 14.29 13.25 -3.81
CA ASP A 119 13.92 13.74 -5.13
C ASP A 119 14.42 12.75 -6.19
N MET A 120 13.91 11.53 -6.16
CA MET A 120 14.46 10.43 -6.96
C MET A 120 13.37 9.74 -7.75
N ARG A 121 13.68 9.34 -8.98
CA ARG A 121 12.80 8.54 -9.82
C ARG A 121 13.47 7.23 -10.20
N VAL A 122 12.88 6.11 -9.79
CA VAL A 122 13.31 4.75 -10.10
C VAL A 122 12.28 4.09 -11.00
N ASN A 123 12.64 3.90 -12.26
CA ASN A 123 11.88 3.05 -13.18
C ASN A 123 12.66 1.74 -13.31
N ALA A 124 12.16 0.68 -12.67
CA ALA A 124 12.81 -0.62 -12.60
C ALA A 124 11.90 -1.68 -13.21
N ASP A 125 12.28 -2.23 -14.35
CA ASP A 125 11.62 -3.37 -14.98
C ASP A 125 12.34 -4.63 -14.53
N THR A 126 11.93 -5.16 -13.38
CA THR A 126 12.58 -6.28 -12.69
C THR A 126 11.56 -7.16 -11.98
N VAL A 127 11.91 -8.45 -11.86
CA VAL A 127 11.18 -9.45 -11.08
C VAL A 127 11.53 -9.42 -9.59
N ALA A 128 12.56 -8.67 -9.19
CA ALA A 128 12.94 -8.40 -7.81
C ALA A 128 12.30 -7.09 -7.28
N PRO A 129 12.45 -6.78 -5.97
CA PRO A 129 12.12 -5.45 -5.47
C PRO A 129 12.95 -4.35 -6.15
N ALA A 130 12.36 -3.20 -6.49
CA ALA A 130 13.15 -2.12 -7.12
C ALA A 130 14.24 -1.57 -6.20
N VAL A 131 13.97 -1.52 -4.89
CA VAL A 131 14.93 -1.09 -3.88
C VAL A 131 14.94 -2.11 -2.75
N VAL A 132 16.13 -2.62 -2.44
CA VAL A 132 16.39 -3.51 -1.31
C VAL A 132 17.29 -2.79 -0.32
N ALA A 133 16.83 -2.68 0.92
CA ALA A 133 17.60 -2.21 2.06
C ALA A 133 17.67 -3.32 3.11
N ASP A 134 18.66 -4.20 2.98
CA ASP A 134 18.91 -5.30 3.90
C ASP A 134 19.87 -4.85 5.00
N GLY A 135 19.37 -4.60 6.21
CA GLY A 135 20.16 -4.08 7.33
C GLY A 135 20.66 -2.64 7.17
N ALA A 136 20.38 -1.99 6.03
CA ALA A 136 20.69 -0.58 5.81
C ALA A 136 19.61 0.32 6.43
N THR A 137 20.00 1.46 6.99
CA THR A 137 19.04 2.50 7.38
C THR A 137 18.53 3.16 6.10
N LEU A 138 17.26 2.95 5.75
CA LEU A 138 16.63 3.57 4.58
C LEU A 138 15.97 4.89 4.96
N ARG A 139 16.24 5.93 4.18
CA ARG A 139 15.54 7.22 4.22
C ARG A 139 15.10 7.58 2.81
N THR A 140 13.80 7.79 2.63
CA THR A 140 13.27 8.29 1.36
C THR A 140 12.47 9.56 1.57
N ASP A 141 12.65 10.52 0.66
CA ASP A 141 11.86 11.74 0.61
C ASP A 141 11.60 12.18 -0.83
N GLU A 142 10.33 12.34 -1.21
CA GLU A 142 9.93 12.64 -2.59
C GLU A 142 10.51 11.66 -3.62
N VAL A 143 10.37 10.36 -3.33
CA VAL A 143 10.81 9.28 -4.22
C VAL A 143 9.63 8.70 -5.00
N TYR A 144 9.83 8.45 -6.29
CA TYR A 144 8.90 7.74 -7.16
C TYR A 144 9.53 6.43 -7.64
N ILE A 145 8.86 5.30 -7.40
CA ILE A 145 9.26 3.95 -7.80
C ILE A 145 8.14 3.37 -8.66
N ALA A 146 8.50 2.82 -9.82
CA ALA A 146 7.55 2.14 -10.70
C ALA A 146 8.19 1.03 -11.54
N GLY A 147 7.33 0.12 -11.99
CA GLY A 147 7.66 -0.92 -12.98
C GLY A 147 8.00 -2.29 -12.39
N SER A 148 8.46 -2.35 -11.14
CA SER A 148 8.97 -3.57 -10.53
C SER A 148 7.86 -4.47 -10.01
N SER A 149 8.10 -5.79 -10.03
CA SER A 149 7.18 -6.78 -9.44
C SER A 149 6.90 -6.49 -7.97
N SER A 150 7.92 -6.06 -7.23
CA SER A 150 7.82 -5.60 -5.85
C SER A 150 8.44 -4.20 -5.71
N GLY A 151 7.85 -3.35 -4.89
CA GLY A 151 8.28 -1.95 -4.79
C GLY A 151 9.56 -1.78 -3.97
N GLN A 152 9.49 -2.11 -2.69
CA GLN A 152 10.61 -2.04 -1.76
C GLN A 152 10.65 -3.27 -0.85
N GLU A 153 11.86 -3.72 -0.54
CA GLU A 153 12.11 -4.69 0.52
C GLU A 153 13.03 -4.05 1.56
N VAL A 154 12.62 -4.13 2.82
CA VAL A 154 13.32 -3.53 3.94
C VAL A 154 13.51 -4.56 5.04
N VAL A 155 14.76 -4.78 5.41
CA VAL A 155 15.14 -5.51 6.62
C VAL A 155 15.77 -4.48 7.56
N PRO A 156 15.09 -4.04 8.63
CA PRO A 156 15.61 -2.98 9.48
C PRO A 156 16.97 -3.33 10.09
N GLY A 157 17.96 -2.46 9.91
CA GLY A 157 19.27 -2.59 10.57
C GLY A 157 19.31 -1.97 11.96
N ALA A 158 20.41 -2.22 12.69
CA ALA A 158 20.69 -1.61 14.00
C ALA A 158 21.00 -0.09 13.93
N GLY A 159 21.18 0.47 12.72
CA GLY A 159 21.69 1.82 12.45
C GLY A 159 20.69 2.97 12.59
N GLY A 160 19.54 2.74 13.24
CA GLY A 160 18.49 3.74 13.48
C GLY A 160 17.19 3.50 12.72
N GLN A 161 16.18 4.33 12.98
CA GLN A 161 14.84 4.19 12.40
C GLN A 161 14.88 4.39 10.88
N THR A 162 14.25 3.46 10.14
CA THR A 162 13.98 3.61 8.70
C THR A 162 12.79 4.54 8.48
N GLN A 163 12.91 5.48 7.55
CA GLN A 163 11.89 6.50 7.28
C GLN A 163 11.54 6.53 5.79
N ILE A 164 10.31 6.15 5.47
CA ILE A 164 9.76 6.22 4.11
C ILE A 164 8.76 7.38 4.07
N ASN A 165 9.18 8.54 3.57
CA ASN A 165 8.35 9.74 3.53
C ASN A 165 8.07 10.18 2.10
N ARG A 166 6.84 10.68 1.85
CA ARG A 166 6.42 11.24 0.55
C ARG A 166 6.81 10.35 -0.65
N THR A 167 6.77 9.03 -0.45
CA THR A 167 7.22 8.06 -1.46
C THR A 167 6.02 7.50 -2.21
N ARG A 168 6.14 7.40 -3.53
CA ARG A 168 5.10 6.84 -4.41
C ARG A 168 5.65 5.57 -5.04
N ILE A 169 4.99 4.45 -4.78
CA ILE A 169 5.35 3.13 -5.29
C ILE A 169 4.18 2.64 -6.12
N ILE A 170 4.40 2.48 -7.42
CA ILE A 170 3.37 2.11 -8.38
C ILE A 170 3.73 0.77 -9.02
N GLY A 171 2.87 -0.22 -8.82
CA GLY A 171 3.00 -1.55 -9.39
C GLY A 171 2.95 -1.55 -10.92
N PRO A 172 3.39 -2.66 -11.54
CA PRO A 172 3.49 -2.75 -12.98
C PRO A 172 2.09 -2.73 -13.61
N SER A 173 2.00 -2.18 -14.81
CA SER A 173 0.74 -2.15 -15.58
C SER A 173 0.28 -3.56 -15.99
N ARG A 174 1.21 -4.51 -16.04
CA ARG A 174 0.96 -5.94 -16.30
C ARG A 174 1.53 -6.73 -15.12
N GLN A 175 0.65 -7.38 -14.37
CA GLN A 175 1.08 -8.27 -13.30
C GLN A 175 1.59 -9.58 -13.92
N SER A 176 2.71 -10.08 -13.42
CA SER A 176 3.14 -11.43 -13.77
C SER A 176 2.15 -12.44 -13.16
N THR A 177 1.66 -13.37 -13.98
CA THR A 177 0.84 -14.50 -13.51
C THR A 177 1.69 -15.63 -12.93
N PHE A 178 3.02 -15.52 -13.02
CA PHE A 178 3.98 -16.53 -12.59
C PHE A 178 5.06 -15.90 -11.69
N GLY A 179 5.46 -16.60 -10.63
CA GLY A 179 6.41 -16.09 -9.64
C GLY A 179 5.74 -15.64 -8.32
N PRO A 180 6.52 -15.13 -7.36
CA PRO A 180 6.00 -14.67 -6.07
C PRO A 180 4.96 -13.56 -6.26
N ARG A 181 3.99 -13.46 -5.33
CA ARG A 181 2.99 -12.40 -5.39
C ARG A 181 3.68 -11.03 -5.33
N ALA A 182 3.24 -10.13 -6.18
CA ALA A 182 3.73 -8.76 -6.24
C ALA A 182 3.39 -8.00 -4.94
N ILE A 183 4.40 -7.43 -4.29
CA ILE A 183 4.28 -6.75 -3.00
C ILE A 183 4.74 -5.30 -3.13
N GLY A 184 3.93 -4.35 -2.65
CA GLY A 184 4.31 -2.94 -2.69
C GLY A 184 5.49 -2.64 -1.77
N ILE A 185 5.37 -2.97 -0.48
CA ILE A 185 6.46 -2.88 0.49
C ILE A 185 6.50 -4.16 1.33
N LEU A 186 7.64 -4.84 1.34
CA LEU A 186 7.90 -5.98 2.21
C LEU A 186 8.83 -5.53 3.35
N VAL A 187 8.40 -5.74 4.59
CA VAL A 187 9.19 -5.52 5.79
C VAL A 187 9.50 -6.88 6.41
N ARG A 188 10.77 -7.29 6.38
CA ARG A 188 11.20 -8.54 7.00
C ARG A 188 11.69 -8.33 8.42
N ALA A 189 11.56 -9.39 9.21
CA ALA A 189 12.12 -9.46 10.55
C ALA A 189 13.65 -9.50 10.52
N MET A 190 14.28 -8.79 11.47
CA MET A 190 15.64 -9.04 11.91
C MET A 190 15.63 -9.45 13.39
N ARG A 191 16.75 -9.98 13.90
CA ARG A 191 16.90 -10.30 15.33
C ARG A 191 16.67 -9.08 16.23
N ASP A 192 17.08 -7.91 15.75
CA ASP A 192 16.86 -6.65 16.44
C ASP A 192 15.56 -6.05 15.89
N TYR A 193 14.53 -5.94 16.74
CA TYR A 193 13.24 -5.34 16.38
C TYR A 193 13.44 -3.88 15.93
N GLY A 194 13.56 -3.66 14.63
CA GLY A 194 13.73 -2.32 14.07
C GLY A 194 12.41 -1.58 13.93
N GLU A 195 12.49 -0.26 13.91
CA GLU A 195 11.34 0.63 13.73
C GLU A 195 11.34 1.23 12.33
N ILE A 196 10.19 1.15 11.66
CA ILE A 196 9.95 1.75 10.34
C ILE A 196 8.77 2.71 10.41
N ALA A 197 8.98 3.94 9.95
CA ALA A 197 7.92 4.93 9.78
C ALA A 197 7.65 5.18 8.30
N ILE A 198 6.43 4.87 7.84
CA ILE A 198 5.95 5.13 6.48
C ILE A 198 4.90 6.24 6.56
N THR A 199 5.24 7.41 6.03
CA THR A 199 4.38 8.59 6.16
C THR A 199 4.15 9.31 4.84
N ASN A 200 2.95 9.89 4.67
CA ASN A 200 2.55 10.66 3.48
C ASN A 200 2.83 9.95 2.13
N SER A 201 2.82 8.62 2.15
CA SER A 201 3.27 7.80 1.03
C SER A 201 2.08 7.17 0.29
N LYS A 202 2.32 6.67 -0.91
CA LYS A 202 1.32 6.01 -1.77
C LYS A 202 1.91 4.70 -2.29
N VAL A 203 1.21 3.59 -2.08
CA VAL A 203 1.57 2.26 -2.57
C VAL A 203 0.37 1.71 -3.33
N CYS A 204 0.47 1.54 -4.64
CA CYS A 204 -0.69 1.10 -5.41
C CYS A 204 -0.39 0.17 -6.58
N GLY A 205 -1.36 -0.68 -6.92
CA GLY A 205 -1.27 -1.61 -8.05
C GLY A 205 -0.58 -2.93 -7.72
N TYR A 206 -0.41 -3.23 -6.44
CA TYR A 206 0.15 -4.48 -5.93
C TYR A 206 -0.97 -5.31 -5.28
N PRO A 207 -1.10 -6.62 -5.58
CA PRO A 207 -2.04 -7.51 -4.89
C PRO A 207 -1.88 -7.46 -3.37
N GLU A 208 -0.64 -7.45 -2.87
CA GLU A 208 -0.33 -7.21 -1.46
C GLU A 208 0.28 -5.81 -1.32
N GLY A 209 -0.41 -4.92 -0.61
CA GLY A 209 0.03 -3.53 -0.47
C GLY A 209 1.30 -3.40 0.37
N ILE A 210 1.18 -3.66 1.67
CA ILE A 210 2.30 -3.62 2.63
C ILE A 210 2.26 -4.90 3.46
N VAL A 211 3.36 -5.65 3.43
CA VAL A 211 3.52 -6.90 4.17
C VAL A 211 4.55 -6.69 5.27
N VAL A 212 4.21 -7.09 6.49
CA VAL A 212 5.09 -6.98 7.67
C VAL A 212 5.29 -8.37 8.28
N GLU A 213 6.48 -8.93 8.14
CA GLU A 213 6.85 -10.24 8.69
C GLU A 213 7.48 -10.14 10.08
N GLY A 214 8.03 -8.98 10.43
CA GLY A 214 8.46 -8.65 11.77
C GLY A 214 9.18 -7.31 11.82
N ALA A 215 8.75 -6.43 12.73
CA ALA A 215 9.32 -5.11 13.06
C ALA A 215 8.23 -4.35 13.85
N THR A 216 8.54 -3.13 14.28
CA THR A 216 7.50 -2.14 14.61
C THR A 216 7.32 -1.20 13.42
N VAL A 217 6.15 -1.22 12.80
CA VAL A 217 5.84 -0.43 11.61
C VAL A 217 4.74 0.59 11.92
N ARG A 218 4.97 1.85 11.60
CA ARG A 218 3.98 2.92 11.70
C ARG A 218 3.62 3.46 10.33
N LEU A 219 2.35 3.42 9.99
CA LEU A 219 1.76 4.00 8.79
C LEU A 219 0.94 5.23 9.18
N ASP A 220 1.34 6.43 8.76
CA ASP A 220 0.57 7.67 8.98
C ASP A 220 0.33 8.43 7.68
N ARG A 221 -0.93 8.78 7.39
CA ARG A 221 -1.33 9.46 6.14
C ARG A 221 -0.82 8.73 4.90
N THR A 222 -0.78 7.41 4.96
CA THR A 222 -0.34 6.54 3.87
C THR A 222 -1.55 6.08 3.08
N ARG A 223 -1.37 5.90 1.78
CA ARG A 223 -2.42 5.49 0.85
C ARG A 223 -2.04 4.17 0.21
N VAL A 224 -2.86 3.15 0.42
CA VAL A 224 -2.76 1.87 -0.28
C VAL A 224 -3.94 1.76 -1.24
N CYS A 225 -3.71 1.43 -2.51
CA CYS A 225 -4.81 1.33 -3.47
C CYS A 225 -4.63 0.27 -4.55
N LYS A 226 -5.75 -0.28 -5.05
CA LYS A 226 -5.77 -1.36 -6.04
C LYS A 226 -4.94 -2.56 -5.55
N ALA A 227 -5.32 -3.08 -4.39
CA ALA A 227 -4.73 -4.25 -3.75
C ALA A 227 -5.81 -5.29 -3.42
N ASP A 228 -5.44 -6.57 -3.28
CA ASP A 228 -6.31 -7.60 -2.74
C ASP A 228 -6.38 -7.47 -1.22
N THR A 229 -5.21 -7.28 -0.60
CA THR A 229 -5.02 -7.01 0.83
C THR A 229 -4.20 -5.73 0.99
N ALA A 230 -4.71 -4.75 1.74
CA ALA A 230 -4.00 -3.48 1.87
C ALA A 230 -2.76 -3.60 2.77
N VAL A 231 -2.92 -4.24 3.93
CA VAL A 231 -1.82 -4.50 4.88
C VAL A 231 -1.94 -5.91 5.45
N SER A 232 -0.85 -6.66 5.45
CA SER A 232 -0.76 -7.98 6.07
C SER A 232 0.35 -8.02 7.12
N LEU A 233 0.03 -8.58 8.30
CA LEU A 233 0.94 -8.71 9.45
C LEU A 233 1.13 -10.20 9.77
N HIS A 234 2.35 -10.69 9.59
CA HIS A 234 2.77 -12.05 9.89
C HIS A 234 3.65 -12.13 11.16
N GLY A 235 4.01 -10.99 11.75
CA GLY A 235 4.71 -10.87 13.02
C GLY A 235 5.04 -9.42 13.37
N GLY A 236 5.35 -9.14 14.64
CA GLY A 236 5.68 -7.80 15.12
C GLY A 236 4.45 -6.92 15.43
N GLU A 237 4.59 -5.61 15.22
CA GLU A 237 3.56 -4.63 15.52
C GLU A 237 3.35 -3.66 14.35
N VAL A 238 2.09 -3.35 14.05
CA VAL A 238 1.73 -2.30 13.08
C VAL A 238 0.76 -1.30 13.68
N SER A 239 1.07 -0.01 13.56
CA SER A 239 0.13 1.08 13.84
C SER A 239 -0.23 1.77 12.54
N ILE A 240 -1.53 1.88 12.26
CA ILE A 240 -2.07 2.46 11.04
C ILE A 240 -3.01 3.58 11.42
N GLU A 241 -2.63 4.81 11.09
CA GLU A 241 -3.36 6.01 11.45
C GLU A 241 -3.58 6.94 10.27
N ASN A 242 -4.76 7.58 10.22
CA ASN A 242 -5.11 8.63 9.25
C ASN A 242 -4.86 8.24 7.78
N SER A 243 -4.86 6.94 7.50
CA SER A 243 -4.46 6.35 6.24
C SER A 243 -5.67 5.92 5.43
N ARG A 244 -5.47 5.68 4.13
CA ARG A 244 -6.53 5.25 3.22
C ARG A 244 -6.15 3.91 2.60
N LEU A 245 -6.96 2.91 2.85
CA LEU A 245 -6.74 1.53 2.45
C LEU A 245 -7.85 1.11 1.49
N VAL A 246 -7.53 1.05 0.21
CA VAL A 246 -8.44 0.60 -0.83
C VAL A 246 -8.01 -0.79 -1.28
N ALA A 247 -8.77 -1.80 -0.88
CA ALA A 247 -8.46 -3.20 -1.15
C ALA A 247 -9.70 -4.04 -1.38
N GLU A 248 -9.60 -5.10 -2.18
CA GLU A 248 -10.74 -5.90 -2.63
C GLU A 248 -11.17 -6.94 -1.59
N THR A 249 -10.25 -7.66 -0.96
CA THR A 249 -10.57 -8.78 -0.06
C THR A 249 -10.51 -8.35 1.40
N TYR A 250 -9.35 -7.89 1.86
CA TYR A 250 -9.10 -7.52 3.24
C TYR A 250 -8.50 -6.12 3.37
N GLY A 251 -9.02 -5.33 4.32
CA GLY A 251 -8.39 -4.07 4.67
C GLY A 251 -7.05 -4.31 5.36
N VAL A 252 -7.09 -5.00 6.50
CA VAL A 252 -5.90 -5.43 7.25
C VAL A 252 -6.04 -6.89 7.63
N ALA A 253 -5.03 -7.69 7.33
CA ALA A 253 -4.95 -9.10 7.72
C ALA A 253 -3.86 -9.28 8.78
N VAL A 254 -4.21 -9.86 9.94
CA VAL A 254 -3.31 -10.09 11.06
C VAL A 254 -3.24 -11.58 11.36
N VAL A 255 -2.21 -12.22 10.83
CA VAL A 255 -1.91 -13.64 11.04
C VAL A 255 -1.22 -13.84 12.40
N ALA A 256 -0.25 -12.99 12.74
CA ALA A 256 0.37 -12.95 14.04
C ALA A 256 0.86 -11.53 14.39
N GLY A 257 0.97 -11.22 15.68
CA GLY A 257 1.41 -9.90 16.16
C GLY A 257 0.24 -8.99 16.53
N GLN A 258 0.49 -7.68 16.62
CA GLN A 258 -0.51 -6.69 17.04
C GLN A 258 -0.69 -5.57 16.02
N ALA A 259 -1.95 -5.30 15.66
CA ALA A 259 -2.33 -4.17 14.82
C ALA A 259 -3.18 -3.15 15.59
N THR A 260 -2.76 -1.89 15.56
CA THR A 260 -3.56 -0.74 16.00
C THR A 260 -4.03 0.03 14.77
N ILE A 261 -5.34 0.21 14.60
CA ILE A 261 -5.94 0.74 13.38
C ILE A 261 -6.90 1.87 13.73
N LYS A 262 -6.45 3.12 13.59
CA LYS A 262 -7.20 4.29 14.07
C LYS A 262 -7.46 5.35 12.99
N ASN A 263 -8.70 5.84 12.94
CA ASN A 263 -9.09 6.99 12.12
C ASN A 263 -8.78 6.83 10.61
N ASN A 264 -8.78 5.59 10.11
CA ASN A 264 -8.49 5.30 8.72
C ASN A 264 -9.75 5.33 7.85
N ILE A 265 -9.53 5.47 6.54
CA ILE A 265 -10.54 5.29 5.50
C ILE A 265 -10.29 3.95 4.83
N LEU A 266 -11.33 3.13 4.75
CA LEU A 266 -11.31 1.88 4.02
C LEU A 266 -12.32 1.93 2.88
N ALA A 267 -11.95 1.37 1.73
CA ALA A 267 -12.83 1.32 0.59
C ALA A 267 -12.67 -0.01 -0.17
N ASP A 268 -13.74 -0.45 -0.84
CA ASP A 268 -13.80 -1.64 -1.71
C ASP A 268 -13.70 -3.01 -1.04
N VAL A 269 -13.45 -3.04 0.27
CA VAL A 269 -13.23 -4.29 1.00
C VAL A 269 -14.50 -5.14 0.98
N SER A 270 -14.43 -6.34 0.43
CA SER A 270 -15.59 -7.21 0.22
C SER A 270 -15.75 -8.26 1.33
N ARG A 271 -14.66 -8.79 1.89
CA ARG A 271 -14.72 -9.94 2.81
C ARG A 271 -14.68 -9.53 4.27
N ARG A 272 -13.64 -8.84 4.71
CA ARG A 272 -13.53 -8.31 6.08
C ARG A 272 -12.65 -7.06 6.13
N ALA A 273 -13.10 -6.02 6.85
CA ALA A 273 -12.26 -4.88 7.17
C ALA A 273 -10.97 -5.35 7.85
N TRP A 274 -11.12 -6.23 8.85
CA TRP A 274 -10.03 -6.84 9.61
C TRP A 274 -10.15 -8.37 9.56
N TYR A 275 -9.11 -9.02 9.08
CA TYR A 275 -8.93 -10.46 9.22
C TYR A 275 -7.95 -10.73 10.36
N GLN A 276 -8.28 -11.67 11.24
CA GLN A 276 -7.49 -11.99 12.43
C GLN A 276 -7.42 -13.51 12.58
N GLU A 277 -6.22 -14.04 12.76
CA GLU A 277 -5.99 -15.43 13.19
C GLU A 277 -5.67 -15.52 14.69
N ASN A 278 -5.54 -16.74 15.21
CA ASN A 278 -5.42 -17.02 16.64
C ASN A 278 -4.23 -16.33 17.34
N ARG A 279 -3.17 -15.99 16.61
CA ARG A 279 -1.97 -15.32 17.15
C ARG A 279 -1.95 -13.81 16.89
N GLY A 280 -2.99 -13.28 16.25
CA GLY A 280 -3.15 -11.86 15.96
C GLY A 280 -3.96 -11.14 17.02
N VAL A 281 -3.65 -9.87 17.26
CA VAL A 281 -4.43 -8.95 18.10
C VAL A 281 -4.76 -7.70 17.29
N ILE A 282 -6.03 -7.29 17.30
CA ILE A 282 -6.49 -6.10 16.58
C ILE A 282 -7.15 -5.13 17.56
N VAL A 283 -6.69 -3.88 17.55
CA VAL A 283 -7.31 -2.75 18.24
C VAL A 283 -7.70 -1.71 17.18
N ALA A 284 -9.00 -1.64 16.87
CA ALA A 284 -9.52 -0.74 15.84
C ALA A 284 -10.47 0.30 16.42
N GLU A 285 -10.36 1.56 15.98
CA GLU A 285 -11.20 2.66 16.45
C GLU A 285 -11.36 3.78 15.40
N GLY A 286 -12.54 4.39 15.32
CA GLY A 286 -12.75 5.63 14.55
C GLY A 286 -12.60 5.49 13.03
N ASN A 287 -12.53 4.27 12.51
CA ASN A 287 -12.37 4.03 11.07
C ASN A 287 -13.67 4.25 10.31
N ARG A 288 -13.58 4.57 9.02
CA ARG A 288 -14.71 4.78 8.12
C ARG A 288 -14.62 3.86 6.92
N VAL A 289 -15.70 3.15 6.60
CA VAL A 289 -15.73 2.14 5.53
C VAL A 289 -16.74 2.51 4.44
N TRP A 290 -16.27 2.50 3.19
CA TRP A 290 -17.08 2.50 1.97
C TRP A 290 -17.02 1.12 1.33
N SER A 291 -18.06 0.32 1.52
CA SER A 291 -18.15 -1.01 0.91
C SER A 291 -19.59 -1.41 0.72
N THR A 292 -19.95 -1.88 -0.47
CA THR A 292 -21.28 -2.46 -0.73
C THR A 292 -21.48 -3.80 -0.01
N SER A 293 -20.39 -4.51 0.31
CA SER A 293 -20.44 -5.84 0.93
C SER A 293 -20.41 -5.77 2.45
N LEU A 294 -19.53 -4.95 3.03
CA LEU A 294 -19.42 -4.80 4.49
C LEU A 294 -20.44 -3.82 5.06
N CYS A 295 -20.90 -2.87 4.25
CA CYS A 295 -21.90 -1.88 4.63
C CYS A 295 -23.17 -2.04 3.77
N PRO A 296 -23.85 -3.21 3.85
CA PRO A 296 -25.08 -3.41 3.12
C PRO A 296 -26.15 -2.40 3.54
N LEU A 297 -26.94 -1.96 2.56
CA LEU A 297 -28.10 -1.13 2.79
C LEU A 297 -29.21 -1.97 3.45
N GLY A 298 -29.72 -1.49 4.57
CA GLY A 298 -30.91 -1.98 5.25
C GLY A 298 -31.88 -0.85 5.56
N TYR A 299 -33.01 -1.19 6.16
CA TYR A 299 -34.05 -0.23 6.53
C TYR A 299 -34.48 -0.47 7.98
N GLN A 300 -34.32 0.53 8.84
CA GLN A 300 -34.67 0.44 10.25
C GLN A 300 -36.00 1.14 10.54
N PRO A 301 -36.88 0.57 11.37
CA PRO A 301 -38.12 1.22 11.76
C PRO A 301 -37.84 2.45 12.61
N VAL A 302 -38.52 3.57 12.31
CA VAL A 302 -38.40 4.83 13.08
C VAL A 302 -39.73 5.18 13.74
N TYR A 303 -40.83 5.18 12.97
CA TYR A 303 -42.16 5.51 13.48
C TYR A 303 -43.25 4.75 12.73
N GLY A 304 -44.06 3.94 13.42
CA GLY A 304 -45.13 3.15 12.78
C GLY A 304 -44.59 2.26 11.66
N ASN A 305 -45.04 2.49 10.42
CA ASN A 305 -44.59 1.81 9.20
C ASN A 305 -43.53 2.60 8.40
N ARG A 306 -42.87 3.59 9.03
CA ARG A 306 -41.90 4.48 8.41
C ARG A 306 -40.48 4.07 8.78
N PHE A 307 -39.67 3.81 7.77
CA PHE A 307 -38.31 3.31 7.90
C PHE A 307 -37.31 4.33 7.35
N ALA A 308 -36.12 4.34 7.96
CA ALA A 308 -34.95 5.07 7.48
C ALA A 308 -33.93 4.08 6.91
N PRO A 309 -33.26 4.42 5.79
CA PRO A 309 -32.16 3.61 5.29
C PRO A 309 -30.99 3.68 6.26
N VAL A 310 -30.33 2.55 6.45
CA VAL A 310 -29.13 2.41 7.27
C VAL A 310 -28.11 1.58 6.54
N TRP A 311 -26.84 1.92 6.72
CA TRP A 311 -25.72 1.11 6.26
C TRP A 311 -25.18 0.40 7.48
N SER A 312 -25.67 -0.80 7.71
CA SER A 312 -25.36 -1.57 8.91
C SER A 312 -24.19 -2.50 8.63
N GLY A 313 -23.08 -2.26 9.33
CA GLY A 313 -21.86 -3.05 9.29
C GLY A 313 -20.93 -2.58 10.40
N GLY A 314 -20.03 -3.44 10.86
CA GLY A 314 -18.96 -3.03 11.78
C GLY A 314 -19.34 -2.71 13.22
N GLY A 315 -20.57 -3.00 13.67
CA GLY A 315 -20.95 -2.85 15.06
C GLY A 315 -19.96 -3.56 16.00
N GLY A 316 -19.23 -2.79 16.81
CA GLY A 316 -18.19 -3.31 17.71
C GLY A 316 -16.84 -3.63 17.06
N GLN A 317 -16.68 -3.46 15.73
CA GLN A 317 -15.44 -3.73 15.00
C GLN A 317 -14.58 -2.48 14.81
N GLY A 318 -14.87 -1.36 15.47
CA GLY A 318 -14.04 -0.16 15.40
C GLY A 318 -14.13 0.64 14.09
N TYR A 319 -15.19 0.45 13.30
CA TYR A 319 -15.48 1.27 12.12
C TYR A 319 -16.95 1.66 12.01
N THR A 320 -17.20 2.73 11.25
CA THR A 320 -18.54 3.17 10.86
C THR A 320 -18.71 3.08 9.35
N CYS A 321 -19.90 2.63 8.95
CA CYS A 321 -20.28 2.53 7.55
C CYS A 321 -20.72 3.89 7.00
N MET A 322 -20.25 4.22 5.81
CA MET A 322 -20.52 5.51 5.18
C MET A 322 -21.73 5.42 4.24
N SER A 323 -22.56 6.46 4.26
CA SER A 323 -23.87 6.52 3.59
C SER A 323 -23.89 7.44 2.35
N TYR A 324 -22.72 7.89 1.90
CA TYR A 324 -22.57 8.79 0.76
C TYR A 324 -21.44 8.28 -0.15
N PRO A 325 -21.46 8.63 -1.46
CA PRO A 325 -20.48 8.13 -2.41
C PRO A 325 -19.03 8.31 -1.96
N TYR A 326 -18.19 7.32 -2.22
CA TYR A 326 -16.75 7.44 -2.06
C TYR A 326 -16.26 8.67 -2.86
N PRO A 327 -15.50 9.60 -2.23
CA PRO A 327 -15.18 10.87 -2.88
C PRO A 327 -14.44 10.71 -4.22
N ARG A 328 -14.98 11.33 -5.28
CA ARG A 328 -14.38 11.27 -6.63
C ARG A 328 -12.96 11.82 -6.67
N GLU A 329 -12.65 12.84 -5.87
CA GLU A 329 -11.30 13.40 -5.76
C GLU A 329 -10.28 12.41 -5.20
N TRP A 330 -10.69 11.58 -4.24
CA TRP A 330 -9.86 10.55 -3.63
C TRP A 330 -9.54 9.45 -4.64
N TRP A 331 -10.54 8.99 -5.37
CA TRP A 331 -10.36 8.07 -6.50
C TRP A 331 -9.42 8.65 -7.58
N ARG A 332 -9.62 9.92 -7.99
CA ARG A 332 -8.78 10.58 -9.01
C ARG A 332 -7.29 10.58 -8.62
N ARG A 333 -6.97 10.92 -7.37
CA ARG A 333 -5.58 11.01 -6.91
C ARG A 333 -4.88 9.66 -6.78
N ASP A 334 -5.65 8.58 -6.62
CA ASP A 334 -5.11 7.29 -6.22
C ASP A 334 -5.21 6.26 -7.35
N GLU A 335 -6.41 6.00 -7.83
CA GLU A 335 -6.74 4.82 -8.64
C GLU A 335 -6.93 5.16 -10.11
N SER A 336 -7.33 6.40 -10.43
CA SER A 336 -7.57 6.81 -11.83
C SER A 336 -6.31 6.71 -12.69
N SER A 337 -5.13 6.97 -12.12
CA SER A 337 -3.84 6.81 -12.80
C SER A 337 -3.51 5.35 -13.15
N LEU A 338 -4.25 4.39 -12.58
CA LEU A 338 -4.11 2.96 -12.82
C LEU A 338 -5.21 2.41 -13.74
N GLY A 339 -5.96 3.29 -14.40
CA GLY A 339 -7.04 2.94 -15.32
C GLY A 339 -8.31 2.39 -14.67
N VAL A 340 -8.43 2.47 -13.34
CA VAL A 340 -9.59 1.94 -12.60
C VAL A 340 -10.78 2.90 -12.77
N ALA A 341 -11.94 2.40 -13.21
CA ALA A 341 -13.15 3.19 -13.32
C ALA A 341 -13.66 3.66 -11.94
N TYR A 342 -14.39 4.78 -11.91
CA TYR A 342 -14.96 5.26 -10.65
C TYR A 342 -16.13 4.40 -10.20
N ASP A 343 -16.06 3.90 -8.97
CA ASP A 343 -17.15 3.24 -8.25
C ASP A 343 -17.50 4.06 -6.98
N PRO A 344 -18.80 4.35 -6.72
CA PRO A 344 -19.23 5.04 -5.50
C PRO A 344 -19.04 4.22 -4.20
N ARG A 345 -18.87 2.90 -4.28
CA ARG A 345 -18.60 1.96 -3.16
C ARG A 345 -19.63 2.01 -2.03
N VAL A 346 -20.86 2.36 -2.39
CA VAL A 346 -22.00 2.44 -1.49
C VAL A 346 -23.27 2.25 -2.30
N THR A 347 -24.21 1.47 -1.77
CA THR A 347 -25.54 1.35 -2.36
C THR A 347 -26.38 2.53 -1.91
N ILE A 348 -26.84 3.35 -2.86
CA ILE A 348 -27.70 4.52 -2.59
C ILE A 348 -29.13 4.16 -2.99
N PRO A 349 -30.10 4.22 -2.06
CA PRO A 349 -31.48 3.93 -2.40
C PRO A 349 -32.07 4.96 -3.36
N GLU A 350 -33.06 4.54 -4.14
CA GLU A 350 -33.82 5.45 -4.99
C GLU A 350 -34.47 6.56 -4.17
N TYR A 351 -34.48 7.79 -4.70
CA TYR A 351 -35.03 8.98 -4.03
C TYR A 351 -34.35 9.33 -2.69
N TYR A 352 -33.12 8.89 -2.45
CA TYR A 352 -32.39 9.22 -1.23
C TYR A 352 -32.23 10.73 -0.99
N ASP A 353 -32.07 11.53 -2.04
CA ASP A 353 -32.01 13.00 -1.89
C ASP A 353 -33.33 13.61 -1.40
N GLN A 354 -34.48 13.07 -1.84
CA GLN A 354 -35.79 13.48 -1.32
C GLN A 354 -35.96 13.05 0.14
N PHE A 355 -35.55 11.83 0.47
CA PHE A 355 -35.50 11.37 1.86
C PHE A 355 -34.64 12.30 2.72
N ARG A 356 -33.44 12.67 2.27
CA ARG A 356 -32.52 13.53 3.04
C ARG A 356 -33.06 14.94 3.26
N THR A 357 -33.87 15.44 2.33
CA THR A 357 -34.51 16.76 2.44
C THR A 357 -35.81 16.74 3.25
N GLY A 358 -36.20 15.57 3.77
CA GLY A 358 -37.38 15.45 4.64
C GLY A 358 -38.67 15.07 3.91
N TYR A 359 -38.63 14.82 2.61
CA TYR A 359 -39.81 14.50 1.81
C TYR A 359 -40.06 13.00 1.82
N GLY A 360 -40.80 12.48 2.80
CA GLY A 360 -41.17 11.07 2.85
C GLY A 360 -40.18 10.15 3.57
N TRP A 361 -40.42 8.84 3.46
CA TRP A 361 -39.73 7.76 4.18
C TRP A 361 -39.72 6.48 3.33
N TYR A 362 -39.09 5.41 3.81
CA TYR A 362 -39.14 4.10 3.17
C TYR A 362 -40.09 3.16 3.92
N ASP A 363 -40.68 2.20 3.21
CA ASP A 363 -41.25 1.03 3.86
C ASP A 363 -40.16 0.01 4.24
N CYS A 364 -40.55 -1.08 4.90
CA CYS A 364 -39.62 -2.15 5.29
C CYS A 364 -39.01 -2.93 4.12
N ARG A 365 -39.57 -2.79 2.91
CA ARG A 365 -39.06 -3.44 1.68
C ARG A 365 -38.15 -2.49 0.91
N GLY A 366 -37.88 -1.30 1.44
CA GLY A 366 -37.03 -0.30 0.80
C GLY A 366 -37.71 0.50 -0.29
N ARG A 367 -39.04 0.46 -0.39
CA ARG A 367 -39.79 1.30 -1.33
C ARG A 367 -39.94 2.69 -0.75
N PHE A 368 -39.60 3.70 -1.54
CA PHE A 368 -39.78 5.08 -1.15
C PHE A 368 -41.27 5.47 -1.18
N ILE A 369 -41.74 6.09 -0.11
CA ILE A 369 -43.09 6.65 0.04
C ILE A 369 -42.95 8.16 0.08
N SER A 370 -43.34 8.80 -1.02
CA SER A 370 -43.41 10.26 -1.10
C SER A 370 -44.65 10.75 -0.36
N GLU A 371 -44.44 11.60 0.65
CA GLU A 371 -45.53 12.25 1.39
C GLU A 371 -45.14 13.71 1.64
N GLY A 372 -45.90 14.63 1.06
CA GLY A 372 -45.64 16.07 1.16
C GLY A 372 -46.27 16.71 2.40
N ARG A 373 -47.21 16.05 3.07
CA ARG A 373 -47.92 16.62 4.22
C ARG A 373 -47.10 16.65 5.51
N TYR A 374 -46.18 15.71 5.68
CA TYR A 374 -45.31 15.60 6.86
C TYR A 374 -43.85 15.70 6.39
N TYR A 375 -43.29 16.91 6.43
CA TYR A 375 -41.95 17.22 5.94
C TYR A 375 -40.92 17.27 7.08
N GLY A 376 -39.64 17.13 6.74
CA GLY A 376 -38.55 17.21 7.72
C GLY A 376 -38.68 16.13 8.80
N GLU A 377 -38.58 16.53 10.06
CA GLU A 377 -38.70 15.60 11.19
C GLU A 377 -40.16 15.30 11.59
N ASP A 378 -41.15 16.06 11.10
CA ASP A 378 -42.57 15.82 11.37
C ASP A 378 -43.05 14.47 10.80
N ARG A 379 -42.34 13.97 9.78
CA ARG A 379 -42.54 12.62 9.24
C ARG A 379 -42.26 11.51 10.26
N TRP A 380 -41.73 11.80 11.44
CA TRP A 380 -41.50 10.80 12.49
C TRP A 380 -42.43 10.96 13.69
N SER A 381 -43.30 11.97 13.70
CA SER A 381 -44.14 12.29 14.86
C SER A 381 -45.62 12.51 14.53
N ARG A 382 -45.96 12.76 13.26
CA ARG A 382 -47.32 13.12 12.84
C ARG A 382 -47.90 12.19 11.78
N GLY A 383 -49.17 11.83 11.92
CA GLY A 383 -49.93 10.99 10.98
C GLY A 383 -50.58 9.79 11.64
N SER A 384 -51.65 9.29 11.03
CA SER A 384 -52.42 8.14 11.52
C SER A 384 -51.55 6.87 11.61
N GLN A 385 -51.62 6.15 12.74
CA GLN A 385 -51.10 4.79 12.91
C GLN A 385 -51.92 3.82 12.05
N GLY A 386 -51.69 3.82 10.73
CA GLY A 386 -52.24 2.80 9.84
C GLY A 386 -51.58 1.45 10.12
N PHE A 387 -52.15 0.67 11.05
CA PHE A 387 -51.74 -0.70 11.32
C PHE A 387 -52.05 -1.59 10.11
N THR A 388 -51.05 -1.81 9.25
CA THR A 388 -50.94 -3.05 8.48
C THR A 388 -49.50 -3.55 8.64
N ARG A 389 -49.33 -4.62 9.44
CA ARG A 389 -48.09 -5.39 9.52
C ARG A 389 -47.89 -6.16 8.21
N GLU A 390 -47.45 -5.49 7.15
CA GLU A 390 -47.02 -6.16 5.90
C GLU A 390 -45.51 -6.41 5.81
N CYS A 391 -44.83 -6.34 6.95
CA CYS A 391 -43.42 -6.62 7.09
C CYS A 391 -43.24 -7.87 7.97
N PRO A 392 -42.99 -9.06 7.38
CA PRO A 392 -42.62 -10.23 8.14
C PRO A 392 -41.35 -9.90 8.94
N ARG A 393 -41.26 -10.43 10.17
CA ARG A 393 -40.04 -10.39 10.96
C ARG A 393 -38.86 -10.90 10.10
N PRO A 394 -37.74 -10.18 9.99
CA PRO A 394 -36.52 -10.79 9.47
C PRO A 394 -36.19 -11.97 10.39
N ARG A 395 -35.95 -13.15 9.79
CA ARG A 395 -35.38 -14.29 10.51
C ARG A 395 -34.06 -13.85 11.12
N ASN A 396 -33.99 -13.90 12.46
CA ASN A 396 -32.81 -13.84 13.32
C ASN A 396 -31.49 -13.40 12.66
N TYR A 397 -31.07 -12.16 12.88
CA TYR A 397 -29.65 -11.91 13.09
C TYR A 397 -29.34 -12.42 14.51
N GLY A 398 -28.76 -13.62 14.58
CA GLY A 398 -28.50 -14.32 15.82
C GLY A 398 -27.62 -13.50 16.77
N SER A 399 -28.15 -13.22 17.97
CA SER A 399 -27.32 -13.21 19.16
C SER A 399 -26.94 -14.66 19.46
N GLY A 400 -25.64 -14.91 19.59
CA GLY A 400 -25.11 -16.24 19.88
C GLY A 400 -23.70 -16.12 20.42
N TYR A 401 -23.59 -15.72 21.69
CA TYR A 401 -22.39 -16.01 22.48
C TYR A 401 -22.41 -17.51 22.82
N GLY A 402 -21.30 -18.20 22.53
CA GLY A 402 -20.81 -19.33 23.32
C GLY A 402 -20.92 -20.75 22.72
N GLY A 403 -19.79 -21.24 22.17
CA GLY A 403 -19.30 -22.60 22.41
C GLY A 403 -19.54 -23.67 21.35
N GLY A 404 -18.45 -24.32 20.92
CA GLY A 404 -18.47 -25.73 20.49
C GLY A 404 -17.98 -26.03 19.07
N TYR A 405 -16.76 -26.54 18.97
CA TYR A 405 -16.21 -27.24 17.80
C TYR A 405 -17.10 -28.44 17.36
N ARG A 406 -17.30 -28.62 16.04
CA ARG A 406 -17.00 -29.87 15.24
C ARG A 406 -17.69 -29.88 13.86
N ASN A 407 -16.85 -30.09 12.84
CA ASN A 407 -16.99 -30.82 11.56
C ASN A 407 -18.26 -30.71 10.67
N SER A 408 -18.07 -30.17 9.45
CA SER A 408 -18.39 -30.66 8.07
C SER A 408 -19.58 -31.61 7.80
N PRO A 409 -20.21 -31.63 6.58
CA PRO A 409 -19.54 -31.59 5.25
C PRO A 409 -20.25 -30.78 4.14
N TRP A 410 -19.60 -30.71 2.96
CA TRP A 410 -19.93 -30.20 1.60
C TRP A 410 -18.79 -29.23 1.19
N SER A 411 -17.60 -29.66 0.77
CA SER A 411 -17.20 -30.46 -0.41
C SER A 411 -18.04 -30.19 -1.66
N ASP A 412 -17.53 -29.26 -2.48
CA ASP A 412 -17.23 -29.38 -3.92
C ASP A 412 -17.18 -27.95 -4.50
N GLY A 413 -16.16 -27.45 -5.17
CA GLY A 413 -14.88 -27.98 -5.57
C GLY A 413 -14.26 -26.92 -6.48
N TYR A 414 -13.23 -26.23 -6.00
CA TYR A 414 -12.21 -25.60 -6.83
C TYR A 414 -10.90 -25.75 -6.06
N SER A 415 -9.93 -26.37 -6.73
CA SER A 415 -8.65 -26.78 -6.22
C SER A 415 -7.90 -25.65 -5.51
N ASP A 416 -7.90 -25.70 -4.17
CA ASP A 416 -6.86 -25.09 -3.36
C ASP A 416 -5.56 -25.83 -3.70
N TYR A 417 -4.61 -25.11 -4.29
CA TYR A 417 -3.21 -25.49 -4.15
C TYR A 417 -2.84 -25.15 -2.71
N ASP A 418 -2.77 -26.18 -1.87
CA ASP A 418 -1.99 -26.15 -0.64
C ASP A 418 -0.56 -25.72 -1.00
N ILE A 419 -0.18 -24.52 -0.61
CA ILE A 419 1.22 -24.16 -0.45
C ILE A 419 1.52 -24.37 1.03
N ASP A 420 1.94 -25.58 1.35
CA ASP A 420 2.70 -25.85 2.57
C ASP A 420 3.94 -24.94 2.56
N PHE A 421 3.98 -23.98 3.47
CA PHE A 421 5.23 -23.34 3.87
C PHE A 421 5.97 -24.30 4.80
N ASP A 422 6.57 -25.34 4.21
CA ASP A 422 7.61 -26.12 4.87
C ASP A 422 8.89 -25.26 4.89
N ALA A 423 9.02 -24.44 5.92
CA ALA A 423 10.26 -23.78 6.27
C ALA A 423 11.22 -24.84 6.84
N GLY A 424 11.83 -25.61 5.93
CA GLY A 424 12.94 -26.51 6.24
C GLY A 424 14.18 -25.73 6.65
N PHE A 425 14.31 -25.45 7.94
CA PHE A 425 15.59 -25.10 8.54
C PHE A 425 16.50 -26.34 8.55
N SER A 426 17.34 -26.46 7.54
CA SER A 426 18.53 -27.32 7.59
C SER A 426 19.67 -26.52 8.21
N TYR A 427 19.94 -26.76 9.49
CA TYR A 427 21.25 -26.52 10.07
C TYR A 427 22.17 -27.65 9.62
N GLY A 428 23.25 -27.32 8.90
CA GLY A 428 24.23 -28.28 8.40
C GLY A 428 25.65 -27.70 8.44
N LEU A 429 26.28 -27.89 9.60
CA LEU A 429 27.71 -27.90 9.95
C LEU A 429 28.58 -26.65 9.68
#